data_AF-A0A422MPK0-F1
#
_entry.id   AF-A0A422MPK0-F1
#
_cell.length_a   1.000
_cell.length_b   1.000
_cell.length_c   1.000
_cell.angle_alpha   90.00
_cell.angle_beta   90.00
_cell.angle_gamma   90.00
#
_symmetry.space_group_name_H-M   'P 1'
#
loop_
_entity.id
_entity.type
_entity.pdbx_description
1 polymer ?
#
loop_
_entity_poly.entity_id
_entity_poly.type
_entity_poly.pdbx_seq_one_letter_code
_entity_poly.pdbx_strand_id
1 'polypeptide(L)'
;EIVQADGAKSKILADAVILTTGGFSNDKTSDSLLREFAPQLSGFPTTNGPWATGDGVKLARRLGATLVDMDKVQLHPTGLIDPKDPASATKYLGPEALRGSGGVLLNKRGERFVNELDLRSAVSKAIMDQGDEYPGSNGSTFAFCVLNDAAVKLFGVNAHAFYWKRVGLFVKVNTLEELAELIKCPAENVRSTLEAYEELSKTSRQCPKTRKSVYPCVVGPQGPFYVAFVTPSVHYTMGGCLISPAAEIQMEGSDSSFFGHRRPILGLFGAGEVTGGVHGRNRLGGNSLLECVVFGRIAGDRAAHAVSRNATSLWHDKWTRLTLRSSQADENGFVWLQFSLPGSLQMSGLAPLQGMALRARGGDKRVEAFTPFTLPDDVGVIGIVLNPWLAGNGSSWLSTLQLGDAVEATAAEPVDSRYTTLLKASNKVVIATSRGLAPMLQILRAATERPNDAANVQLIYLADRASAIPHREGLEALAKAFPRRFRCTFVLQHPPARWAGGVDYVDEIATSVFPDPALGIFLCGATEETRSIKASLLALGHSADRIATVA
;
A
#
# COMPACT_ATOMS: atom_id res chain seq x y z
N GLU A 1 -6.76 -26.09 -5.61
CA GLU A 1 -6.77 -27.49 -5.14
C GLU A 1 -6.41 -27.46 -3.67
N ILE A 2 -7.18 -28.15 -2.84
CA ILE A 2 -6.98 -28.23 -1.39
C ILE A 2 -6.50 -29.64 -1.11
N VAL A 3 -5.40 -29.75 -0.37
CA VAL A 3 -4.89 -31.03 0.15
C VAL A 3 -5.45 -31.19 1.56
N GLN A 4 -6.25 -32.23 1.78
CA GLN A 4 -6.78 -32.58 3.09
C GLN A 4 -5.71 -33.28 3.94
N ALA A 5 -5.98 -33.43 5.23
CA ALA A 5 -5.02 -34.00 6.18
C ALA A 5 -4.64 -35.46 5.86
N ASP A 6 -5.49 -36.19 5.14
CA ASP A 6 -5.26 -37.55 4.65
C ASP A 6 -4.50 -37.61 3.30
N GLY A 7 -4.12 -36.45 2.76
CA GLY A 7 -3.48 -36.31 1.45
C GLY A 7 -4.47 -36.29 0.27
N ALA A 8 -5.78 -36.41 0.52
CA ALA A 8 -6.78 -36.32 -0.52
C ALA A 8 -6.81 -34.91 -1.13
N LYS A 9 -6.91 -34.85 -2.46
CA LYS A 9 -6.98 -33.60 -3.21
C LYS A 9 -8.43 -33.31 -3.59
N SER A 10 -8.91 -32.13 -3.24
CA SER A 10 -10.23 -31.64 -3.61
C SER A 10 -10.13 -30.29 -4.32
N LYS A 11 -11.11 -29.98 -5.18
CA LYS A 11 -11.20 -28.68 -5.85
C LYS A 11 -12.46 -27.97 -5.34
N ILE A 12 -12.27 -26.76 -4.83
CA ILE A 12 -13.37 -25.84 -4.53
C ILE A 12 -13.37 -24.79 -5.63
N LEU A 13 -14.49 -24.65 -6.32
CA LEU A 13 -14.72 -23.56 -7.27
C LEU A 13 -15.26 -22.37 -6.49
N ALA A 14 -14.63 -21.21 -6.68
CA ALA A 14 -15.03 -19.96 -6.05
C ALA A 14 -14.72 -18.80 -6.98
N ASP A 15 -15.57 -17.79 -6.98
CA ASP A 15 -15.36 -16.56 -7.74
C ASP A 15 -14.29 -15.66 -7.11
N ALA A 16 -14.06 -15.83 -5.81
CA ALA A 16 -13.07 -15.11 -5.04
C ALA A 16 -12.34 -15.99 -4.02
N VAL A 17 -11.06 -15.72 -3.81
CA VAL A 17 -10.19 -16.34 -2.82
C VAL A 17 -9.52 -15.24 -2.02
N ILE A 18 -9.61 -15.32 -0.69
CA ILE A 18 -8.90 -14.40 0.21
C ILE A 18 -7.77 -15.17 0.89
N LEU A 19 -6.54 -14.70 0.73
CA LEU A 19 -5.39 -15.20 1.47
C LEU A 19 -5.31 -14.47 2.82
N THR A 20 -5.40 -15.24 3.90
CA THR A 20 -5.25 -14.79 5.30
C THR A 20 -4.31 -15.71 6.08
N THR A 21 -3.28 -16.22 5.40
CA THR A 21 -2.43 -17.32 5.88
C THR A 21 -1.33 -16.91 6.85
N GLY A 22 -1.24 -15.62 7.21
CA GLY A 22 -0.12 -15.09 7.99
C GLY A 22 1.20 -15.04 7.21
N GLY A 23 2.28 -14.77 7.94
CA GLY A 23 3.62 -14.56 7.40
C GLY A 23 4.48 -15.81 7.26
N PHE A 24 5.80 -15.59 7.13
CA PHE A 24 6.81 -16.64 6.92
C PHE A 24 7.93 -16.65 7.98
N SER A 25 7.62 -16.12 9.18
CA SER A 25 8.57 -15.96 10.29
C SER A 25 9.07 -17.26 10.93
N ASN A 26 8.47 -18.42 10.59
CA ASN A 26 8.93 -19.75 11.02
C ASN A 26 9.13 -20.69 9.82
N ASP A 27 9.35 -20.15 8.63
CA ASP A 27 9.48 -20.95 7.42
C ASP A 27 10.82 -21.70 7.38
N LYS A 28 10.77 -22.99 7.70
CA LYS A 28 11.91 -23.93 7.70
C LYS A 28 11.86 -24.92 6.55
N THR A 29 10.89 -24.78 5.64
CA THR A 29 10.70 -25.66 4.49
C THR A 29 11.83 -25.49 3.47
N SER A 30 12.00 -26.46 2.56
CA SER A 30 13.06 -26.43 1.54
C SER A 30 13.04 -25.21 0.63
N ASP A 31 11.86 -24.63 0.37
CA ASP A 31 11.63 -23.42 -0.41
C ASP A 31 11.39 -22.21 0.49
N SER A 32 12.15 -22.12 1.59
CA SER A 32 11.91 -21.14 2.66
C SER A 32 12.06 -19.70 2.19
N LEU A 33 10.99 -18.92 2.35
CA LEU A 33 11.01 -17.47 2.09
C LEU A 33 11.91 -16.73 3.09
N LEU A 34 11.99 -17.20 4.33
CA LEU A 34 12.87 -16.60 5.34
C LEU A 34 14.34 -16.77 4.94
N ARG A 35 14.73 -17.95 4.44
CA ARG A 35 16.10 -18.19 3.95
C ARG A 35 16.39 -17.48 2.64
N GLU A 36 15.40 -17.36 1.76
CA GLU A 36 15.54 -16.63 0.49
C GLU A 36 15.76 -15.13 0.72
N PHE A 37 14.94 -14.49 1.57
CA PHE A 37 14.90 -13.03 1.67
C PHE A 37 15.58 -12.45 2.92
N ALA A 38 15.75 -13.23 3.99
CA ALA A 38 16.42 -12.79 5.22
C ALA A 38 17.29 -13.91 5.84
N PRO A 39 18.28 -14.46 5.09
CA PRO A 39 19.11 -15.58 5.55
C PRO A 39 19.86 -15.28 6.85
N GLN A 40 20.21 -14.02 7.11
CA GLN A 40 20.85 -13.59 8.35
C GLN A 40 19.98 -13.82 9.60
N LEU A 41 18.66 -14.00 9.43
CA LEU A 41 17.72 -14.24 10.53
C LEU A 41 17.31 -15.71 10.68
N SER A 42 17.68 -16.60 9.75
CA SER A 42 17.21 -17.99 9.77
C SER A 42 17.73 -18.81 10.95
N GLY A 43 18.82 -18.36 11.59
CA GLY A 43 19.39 -18.98 12.79
C GLY A 43 18.74 -18.52 14.10
N PHE A 44 17.87 -17.50 14.06
CA PHE A 44 17.21 -17.00 15.27
C PHE A 44 16.01 -17.87 15.66
N PRO A 45 15.70 -18.00 16.95
CA PRO A 45 14.43 -18.56 17.36
C PRO A 45 13.28 -17.64 16.91
N THR A 46 12.05 -18.16 16.88
CA THR A 46 10.85 -17.42 16.49
C THR A 46 9.86 -17.33 17.63
N THR A 47 8.94 -16.36 17.61
CA THR A 47 7.77 -16.36 18.51
C THR A 47 6.53 -16.98 17.87
N ASN A 48 6.65 -17.48 16.64
CA ASN A 48 5.53 -17.98 15.86
C ASN A 48 5.44 -19.50 15.89
N GLY A 49 4.21 -20.00 15.73
CA GLY A 49 3.96 -21.43 15.62
C GLY A 49 4.45 -22.02 14.30
N PRO A 50 4.40 -23.36 14.15
CA PRO A 50 4.89 -24.07 12.97
C PRO A 50 4.12 -23.78 11.68
N TRP A 51 2.97 -23.10 11.75
CA TRP A 51 2.13 -22.73 10.60
C TRP A 51 2.59 -21.46 9.86
N ALA A 52 3.51 -20.66 10.42
CA ALA A 52 3.99 -19.42 9.80
C ALA A 52 5.07 -19.69 8.73
N THR A 53 4.69 -20.45 7.69
CA THR A 53 5.58 -20.96 6.63
C THR A 53 5.45 -20.21 5.30
N GLY A 54 4.63 -19.15 5.25
CA GLY A 54 4.49 -18.33 4.05
C GLY A 54 3.70 -18.97 2.91
N ASP A 55 2.90 -20.00 3.17
CA ASP A 55 2.23 -20.79 2.11
C ASP A 55 1.36 -19.94 1.17
N GLY A 56 0.63 -18.96 1.71
CA GLY A 56 -0.16 -18.03 0.90
C GLY A 56 0.70 -17.11 0.03
N VAL A 57 1.84 -16.63 0.55
CA VAL A 57 2.79 -15.82 -0.22
C VAL A 57 3.38 -16.65 -1.36
N LYS A 58 3.80 -17.89 -1.09
CA LYS A 58 4.31 -18.83 -2.10
C LYS A 58 3.25 -19.15 -3.16
N LEU A 59 2.00 -19.34 -2.75
CA LEU A 59 0.88 -19.57 -3.66
C LEU A 59 0.64 -18.37 -4.58
N ALA A 60 0.57 -17.17 -4.02
CA ALA A 60 0.37 -15.94 -4.79
C ALA A 60 1.54 -15.67 -5.75
N ARG A 61 2.78 -15.88 -5.30
CA ARG A 61 3.98 -15.74 -6.16
C ARG A 61 3.90 -16.65 -7.39
N ARG A 62 3.45 -17.91 -7.24
CA ARG A 62 3.25 -18.83 -8.37
C ARG A 62 2.17 -18.37 -9.35
N LEU A 63 1.23 -17.54 -8.91
CA LEU A 63 0.20 -16.90 -9.75
C LEU A 63 0.70 -15.59 -10.39
N GLY A 64 1.97 -15.24 -10.20
CA GLY A 64 2.57 -14.00 -10.68
C GLY A 64 2.21 -12.79 -9.81
N ALA A 65 2.00 -12.96 -8.50
CA ALA A 65 1.81 -11.81 -7.61
C ALA A 65 3.12 -11.04 -7.40
N THR A 66 3.04 -9.70 -7.42
CA THR A 66 4.12 -8.84 -6.98
C THR A 66 4.35 -9.03 -5.49
N LEU A 67 5.59 -9.30 -5.09
CA LEU A 67 6.03 -9.31 -3.70
C LEU A 67 6.75 -8.02 -3.37
N VAL A 68 6.52 -7.47 -2.18
CA VAL A 68 7.16 -6.22 -1.72
C VAL A 68 7.71 -6.41 -0.31
N ASP A 69 8.77 -5.66 0.01
CA ASP A 69 9.39 -5.60 1.34
C ASP A 69 9.82 -6.97 1.94
N MET A 70 10.08 -7.97 1.10
CA MET A 70 10.32 -9.36 1.55
C MET A 70 11.52 -9.52 2.49
N ASP A 71 12.53 -8.66 2.39
CA ASP A 71 13.70 -8.64 3.27
C ASP A 71 13.44 -7.91 4.61
N LYS A 72 12.26 -7.30 4.77
CA LYS A 72 11.85 -6.58 5.99
C LYS A 72 11.20 -7.57 6.96
N VAL A 73 12.06 -8.22 7.74
CA VAL A 73 11.65 -9.15 8.80
C VAL A 73 12.05 -8.59 10.17
N GLN A 74 11.11 -8.56 11.10
CA GLN A 74 11.30 -7.96 12.41
C GLN A 74 11.70 -8.99 13.47
N LEU A 75 12.76 -8.68 14.21
CA LEU A 75 13.08 -9.31 15.48
C LEU A 75 12.33 -8.62 16.62
N HIS A 76 11.69 -9.40 17.48
CA HIS A 76 11.20 -8.94 18.77
C HIS A 76 12.28 -9.15 19.83
N PRO A 77 12.61 -8.13 20.65
CA PRO A 77 13.71 -8.23 21.61
C PRO A 77 13.43 -9.18 22.78
N THR A 78 12.16 -9.48 23.04
CA THR A 78 11.71 -10.22 24.24
C THR A 78 11.00 -11.52 23.89
N GLY A 79 11.71 -12.45 23.23
CA GLY A 79 11.34 -13.86 23.23
C GLY A 79 11.74 -14.48 24.58
N LEU A 80 10.76 -14.97 25.35
CA LEU A 80 10.99 -15.55 26.67
C LEU A 80 11.59 -16.95 26.52
N ILE A 81 12.78 -17.13 27.08
CA ILE A 81 13.44 -18.43 27.17
C ILE A 81 12.79 -19.20 28.32
N ASP A 82 12.27 -20.39 28.03
CA ASP A 82 11.86 -21.34 29.07
C ASP A 82 13.12 -22.03 29.62
N PRO A 83 13.45 -21.89 30.91
CA PRO A 83 14.59 -22.59 31.51
C PRO A 83 14.50 -24.12 31.40
N LYS A 84 13.29 -24.68 31.24
CA LYS A 84 13.05 -26.11 31.08
C LYS A 84 13.31 -26.61 29.65
N ASP A 85 13.23 -25.72 28.66
CA ASP A 85 13.55 -25.99 27.26
C ASP A 85 14.26 -24.79 26.61
N PRO A 86 15.52 -24.51 27.00
CA PRO A 86 16.24 -23.34 26.52
C PRO A 86 16.56 -23.42 25.02
N ALA A 87 16.68 -24.64 24.47
CA ALA A 87 17.00 -24.92 23.08
C ALA A 87 15.81 -24.79 22.13
N SER A 88 14.58 -24.65 22.65
CA SER A 88 13.39 -24.53 21.79
C SER A 88 13.55 -23.42 20.74
N ALA A 89 13.33 -23.77 19.48
CA ALA A 89 13.36 -22.80 18.39
C ALA A 89 12.13 -21.87 18.38
N THR A 90 11.11 -22.14 19.21
CA THR A 90 9.92 -21.30 19.37
C THR A 90 9.83 -20.79 20.80
N LYS A 91 9.92 -19.47 20.99
CA LYS A 91 9.85 -18.78 22.28
C LYS A 91 8.46 -18.23 22.53
N TYR A 92 8.07 -18.15 23.80
CA TYR A 92 6.89 -17.37 24.17
C TYR A 92 7.17 -15.89 23.94
N LEU A 93 6.25 -15.18 23.28
CA LEU A 93 6.38 -13.74 23.14
C LEU A 93 6.20 -13.07 24.51
N GLY A 94 7.25 -12.46 25.03
CA GLY A 94 7.16 -11.49 26.10
C GLY A 94 6.64 -10.17 25.51
N PRO A 95 5.42 -9.72 25.83
CA PRO A 95 4.86 -8.53 25.21
C PRO A 95 5.74 -7.30 25.49
N GLU A 96 5.77 -6.35 24.55
CA GLU A 96 6.47 -5.07 24.76
C GLU A 96 6.00 -4.33 26.02
N ALA A 97 4.76 -4.57 26.44
CA ALA A 97 4.20 -4.08 27.69
C ALA A 97 5.01 -4.50 28.93
N LEU A 98 5.78 -5.60 28.93
CA LEU A 98 6.68 -5.91 30.05
C LEU A 98 7.69 -4.78 30.29
N ARG A 99 8.29 -4.27 29.22
CA ARG A 99 9.21 -3.11 29.25
C ARG A 99 8.43 -1.80 29.39
N GLY A 100 7.31 -1.68 28.67
CA GLY A 100 6.41 -0.52 28.70
C GLY A 100 5.82 -0.22 30.07
N SER A 101 5.65 -1.23 30.92
CA SER A 101 5.13 -1.12 32.28
C SER A 101 6.23 -0.89 33.33
N GLY A 102 7.49 -0.71 32.91
CA GLY A 102 8.61 -0.35 33.79
C GLY A 102 9.68 -1.43 33.95
N GLY A 103 9.55 -2.58 33.29
CA GLY A 103 10.60 -3.60 33.28
C GLY A 103 11.93 -3.06 32.73
N VAL A 104 13.04 -3.42 33.39
CA VAL A 104 14.41 -3.04 32.99
C VAL A 104 15.16 -4.23 32.42
N LEU A 105 16.12 -3.96 31.53
CA LEU A 105 17.00 -4.99 30.97
C LEU A 105 18.39 -4.92 31.61
N LEU A 106 18.84 -6.03 32.18
CA LEU A 106 20.18 -6.19 32.75
C LEU A 106 20.99 -7.21 31.94
N ASN A 107 22.30 -6.97 31.79
CA ASN A 107 23.25 -7.93 31.21
C ASN A 107 23.89 -8.83 32.30
N LYS A 108 24.81 -9.74 31.93
CA LYS A 108 25.50 -10.60 32.91
C LYS A 108 26.40 -9.86 33.92
N ARG A 109 26.66 -8.57 33.71
CA ARG A 109 27.39 -7.73 34.68
C ARG A 109 26.46 -7.07 35.70
N GLY A 110 25.14 -7.28 35.61
CA GLY A 110 24.15 -6.64 36.46
C GLY A 110 23.80 -5.21 36.04
N GLU A 111 24.17 -4.79 34.83
CA GLU A 111 24.06 -3.41 34.37
C GLU A 111 22.95 -3.22 33.33
N ARG A 112 22.31 -2.05 33.38
CA ARG A 112 21.48 -1.56 32.26
C ARG A 112 22.36 -1.15 31.08
N PHE A 113 21.89 -1.43 29.86
CA PHE A 113 22.67 -1.22 28.63
C PHE A 113 21.89 -0.60 27.46
N VAL A 114 20.57 -0.43 27.57
CA VAL A 114 19.73 0.13 26.50
C VAL A 114 18.52 0.90 27.05
N ASN A 115 17.96 1.82 26.27
CA ASN A 115 16.62 2.34 26.54
C ASN A 115 15.59 1.25 26.20
N GLU A 116 14.94 0.69 27.21
CA GLU A 116 14.00 -0.42 27.04
C GLU A 116 12.73 -0.03 26.27
N LEU A 117 12.51 1.26 26.01
CA LEU A 117 11.37 1.78 25.23
C LEU A 117 11.76 2.20 23.80
N ASP A 118 13.01 1.93 23.39
CA ASP A 118 13.48 2.22 22.03
C ASP A 118 12.89 1.24 21.00
N LEU A 119 13.17 1.48 19.71
CA LEU A 119 12.77 0.61 18.61
C LEU A 119 13.25 -0.84 18.83
N ARG A 120 12.42 -1.80 18.43
CA ARG A 120 12.72 -3.24 18.56
C ARG A 120 14.07 -3.63 17.96
N SER A 121 14.45 -3.01 16.84
CA SER A 121 15.76 -3.21 16.21
C SER A 121 16.91 -2.76 17.10
N ALA A 122 16.80 -1.59 17.75
CA ALA A 122 17.81 -1.07 18.66
C ALA A 122 17.93 -1.93 19.92
N VAL A 123 16.82 -2.32 20.54
CA VAL A 123 16.82 -3.18 21.73
C VAL A 123 17.37 -4.58 21.41
N SER A 124 16.95 -5.18 20.29
CA SER A 124 17.44 -6.50 19.87
C SER A 124 18.94 -6.46 19.60
N LYS A 125 19.43 -5.43 18.90
CA LYS A 125 20.86 -5.25 18.64
C LYS A 125 21.64 -5.09 19.95
N ALA A 126 21.15 -4.28 20.89
CA ALA A 126 21.82 -4.06 22.15
C ALA A 126 21.95 -5.35 23.00
N ILE A 127 20.97 -6.26 22.92
CA ILE A 127 21.06 -7.59 23.55
C ILE A 127 22.12 -8.44 22.84
N MET A 128 22.10 -8.51 21.51
CA MET A 128 23.09 -9.29 20.74
C MET A 128 24.52 -8.80 20.98
N ASP A 129 24.72 -7.48 21.03
CA ASP A 129 26.02 -6.85 21.26
C ASP A 129 26.60 -7.15 22.66
N GLN A 130 25.78 -7.63 23.62
CA GLN A 130 26.33 -8.09 24.90
C GLN A 130 27.17 -9.37 24.74
N GLY A 131 26.89 -10.19 23.71
CA GLY A 131 27.56 -11.47 23.47
C GLY A 131 27.27 -12.55 24.52
N ASP A 132 26.33 -12.32 25.43
CA ASP A 132 25.98 -13.23 26.52
C ASP A 132 25.03 -14.32 26.00
N GLU A 133 25.48 -15.58 25.96
CA GLU A 133 24.63 -16.72 25.58
C GLU A 133 23.95 -17.37 26.80
N TYR A 134 22.67 -17.73 26.64
CA TYR A 134 21.93 -18.49 27.65
C TYR A 134 22.37 -19.96 27.63
N PRO A 135 22.73 -20.56 28.78
CA PRO A 135 23.21 -21.94 28.82
C PRO A 135 22.22 -22.94 28.21
N GLY A 136 22.70 -23.80 27.30
CA GLY A 136 21.88 -24.84 26.66
C GLY A 136 20.86 -24.33 25.64
N SER A 137 20.98 -23.07 25.19
CA SER A 137 20.02 -22.44 24.26
C SER A 137 20.36 -22.57 22.78
N ASN A 138 21.47 -23.25 22.44
CA ASN A 138 22.02 -23.34 21.09
C ASN A 138 22.30 -21.97 20.45
N GLY A 139 23.00 -21.07 21.15
CA GLY A 139 23.45 -19.80 20.57
C GLY A 139 22.54 -18.60 20.83
N SER A 140 21.52 -18.70 21.69
CA SER A 140 20.62 -17.56 21.96
C SER A 140 21.30 -16.53 22.86
N THR A 141 21.65 -15.37 22.30
CA THR A 141 22.07 -14.21 23.10
C THR A 141 20.91 -13.73 23.96
N PHE A 142 21.15 -13.39 25.23
CA PHE A 142 20.06 -13.06 26.14
C PHE A 142 20.38 -11.90 27.09
N ALA A 143 19.32 -11.37 27.70
CA ALA A 143 19.36 -10.44 28.81
C ALA A 143 18.33 -10.85 29.89
N PHE A 144 18.41 -10.21 31.05
CA PHE A 144 17.46 -10.38 32.14
C PHE A 144 16.43 -9.25 32.08
N CYS A 145 15.15 -9.59 31.92
CA CYS A 145 14.06 -8.64 32.04
C CYS A 145 13.52 -8.67 33.47
N VAL A 146 13.74 -7.60 34.23
CA VAL A 146 13.45 -7.51 35.66
C VAL A 146 12.26 -6.58 35.89
N LEU A 147 11.25 -7.09 36.59
CA LEU A 147 10.08 -6.35 37.05
C LEU A 147 10.01 -6.39 38.58
N ASN A 148 9.46 -5.34 39.19
CA ASN A 148 9.01 -5.36 40.58
C ASN A 148 7.48 -5.40 40.65
N ASP A 149 6.91 -5.40 41.86
CA ASP A 149 5.44 -5.44 42.05
C ASP A 149 4.73 -4.25 41.37
N ALA A 150 5.34 -3.06 41.33
CA ALA A 150 4.78 -1.89 40.64
C ALA A 150 4.70 -2.11 39.13
N ALA A 151 5.77 -2.64 38.52
CA ALA A 151 5.78 -2.99 37.10
C ALA A 151 4.79 -4.11 36.78
N VAL A 152 4.69 -5.14 37.64
CA VAL A 152 3.70 -6.22 37.50
C VAL A 152 2.27 -5.68 37.57
N LYS A 153 1.99 -4.74 38.47
CA LYS A 153 0.67 -4.10 38.57
C LYS A 153 0.32 -3.33 37.29
N LEU A 154 1.27 -2.58 36.72
CA LEU A 154 1.07 -1.84 35.46
C LEU A 154 0.95 -2.77 34.25
N PHE A 155 1.69 -3.88 34.20
CA PHE A 155 1.59 -4.86 33.12
C PHE A 155 0.28 -5.65 33.18
N GLY A 156 -0.24 -5.87 34.38
CA GLY A 156 -1.46 -6.62 34.65
C GLY A 156 -1.15 -7.90 35.41
N VAL A 157 -1.61 -7.97 36.67
CA VAL A 157 -1.32 -9.06 37.61
C VAL A 157 -1.73 -10.43 37.05
N ASN A 158 -2.87 -10.50 36.37
CA ASN A 158 -3.37 -11.76 35.78
C ASN A 158 -2.52 -12.20 34.58
N ALA A 159 -2.13 -11.26 33.71
CA ALA A 159 -1.24 -11.54 32.58
C ALA A 159 0.12 -12.01 33.08
N HIS A 160 0.69 -11.32 34.07
CA HIS A 160 1.93 -11.76 34.72
C HIS A 160 1.80 -13.15 35.35
N ALA A 161 0.73 -13.41 36.11
CA ALA A 161 0.50 -14.69 36.76
C ALA A 161 0.38 -15.85 35.75
N PHE A 162 -0.12 -15.60 34.55
CA PHE A 162 -0.08 -16.57 33.46
C PHE A 162 1.36 -16.94 33.09
N TYR A 163 2.19 -15.97 32.69
CA TYR A 163 3.59 -16.25 32.31
C TYR A 163 4.40 -16.83 33.47
N TRP A 164 4.22 -16.31 34.68
CA TRP A 164 4.99 -16.72 35.85
C TRP A 164 4.52 -18.06 36.43
N LYS A 165 3.25 -18.18 36.85
CA LYS A 165 2.79 -19.34 37.62
C LYS A 165 2.26 -20.46 36.75
N ARG A 166 1.61 -20.15 35.63
CA ARG A 166 1.02 -21.17 34.75
C ARG A 166 2.06 -21.74 33.79
N VAL A 167 2.84 -20.88 33.13
CA VAL A 167 3.84 -21.33 32.15
C VAL A 167 5.20 -21.58 32.81
N GLY A 168 5.59 -20.78 33.80
CA GLY A 168 6.87 -20.95 34.51
C GLY A 168 8.04 -20.16 33.92
N LEU A 169 7.77 -19.05 33.22
CA LEU A 169 8.76 -18.26 32.48
C LEU A 169 9.43 -17.15 33.30
N PHE A 170 9.05 -17.02 34.57
CA PHE A 170 9.63 -16.04 35.49
C PHE A 170 10.19 -16.74 36.74
N VAL A 171 11.33 -16.24 37.21
CA VAL A 171 11.90 -16.57 38.50
C VAL A 171 11.60 -15.41 39.46
N LYS A 172 11.02 -15.71 40.62
CA LYS A 172 10.83 -14.71 41.68
C LYS A 172 12.01 -14.79 42.66
N VAL A 173 12.60 -13.65 42.95
CA VAL A 173 13.61 -13.45 44.00
C VAL A 173 13.15 -12.33 44.92
N ASN A 174 13.47 -12.42 46.21
CA ASN A 174 12.95 -11.50 47.24
C ASN A 174 13.90 -10.35 47.53
N THR A 175 15.21 -10.54 47.33
CA THR A 175 16.25 -9.56 47.66
C THR A 175 17.12 -9.22 46.46
N LEU A 176 17.89 -8.14 46.59
CA LEU A 176 18.86 -7.74 45.59
C LEU A 176 20.02 -8.74 45.48
N GLU A 177 20.41 -9.33 46.60
CA GLU A 177 21.46 -10.33 46.69
C GLU A 177 21.05 -11.61 45.94
N GLU A 178 19.81 -12.07 46.10
CA GLU A 178 19.26 -13.20 45.33
C GLU A 178 19.17 -12.88 43.83
N LEU A 179 18.84 -11.62 43.46
CA LEU A 179 18.87 -11.17 42.06
C LEU A 179 20.29 -11.21 41.48
N ALA A 180 21.28 -10.75 42.24
CA ALA A 180 22.68 -10.77 41.81
C ALA A 180 23.22 -12.20 41.68
N GLU A 181 22.82 -13.11 42.57
CA GLU A 181 23.11 -14.54 42.50
C GLU A 181 22.49 -15.18 41.25
N LEU A 182 21.23 -14.85 40.93
CA LEU A 182 20.57 -15.32 39.72
C LEU A 182 21.29 -14.85 38.44
N ILE A 183 21.79 -13.61 38.44
CA ILE A 183 22.56 -13.04 37.32
C ILE A 183 23.98 -13.64 37.26
N LYS A 184 24.51 -14.10 38.41
CA LYS A 184 25.90 -14.50 38.64
C LYS A 184 26.89 -13.34 38.52
N CYS A 185 26.56 -12.23 39.17
CA CYS A 185 27.40 -11.04 39.23
C CYS A 185 27.54 -10.49 40.66
N PRO A 186 28.51 -9.60 40.94
CA PRO A 186 28.61 -8.94 42.24
C PRO A 186 27.34 -8.15 42.59
N ALA A 187 26.83 -8.31 43.82
CA ALA A 187 25.62 -7.62 44.28
C ALA A 187 25.74 -6.08 44.17
N GLU A 188 26.93 -5.54 44.36
CA GLU A 188 27.18 -4.10 44.25
C GLU A 188 26.89 -3.56 42.84
N ASN A 189 27.12 -4.34 41.79
CA ASN A 189 26.83 -3.90 40.42
C ASN A 189 25.33 -3.69 40.20
N VAL A 190 24.51 -4.61 40.71
CA VAL A 190 23.05 -4.54 40.63
C VAL A 190 22.54 -3.38 41.50
N ARG A 191 23.07 -3.24 42.72
CA ARG A 191 22.76 -2.14 43.64
C ARG A 191 23.01 -0.79 43.00
N SER A 192 24.25 -0.54 42.58
CA SER A 192 24.65 0.70 41.91
C SER A 192 23.79 0.99 40.66
N THR A 193 23.44 -0.05 39.89
CA THR A 193 22.60 0.10 38.68
C THR A 193 21.17 0.53 39.02
N LEU A 194 20.53 -0.13 39.99
CA LEU A 194 19.12 0.14 40.33
C LEU A 194 18.97 1.43 41.15
N GLU A 195 19.91 1.75 42.04
CA GLU A 195 19.94 3.02 42.77
C GLU A 195 20.14 4.21 41.83
N ALA A 196 21.07 4.10 40.86
CA ALA A 196 21.26 5.14 39.86
C ALA A 196 20.00 5.32 38.97
N TYR A 197 19.31 4.23 38.62
CA TYR A 197 18.06 4.31 37.86
C TYR A 197 16.95 4.98 38.67
N GLU A 198 16.82 4.63 39.95
CA GLU A 198 15.86 5.24 40.87
C GLU A 198 16.11 6.73 41.06
N GLU A 199 17.36 7.15 41.24
CA GLU A 199 17.70 8.57 41.41
C GLU A 199 17.43 9.40 40.15
N LEU A 200 17.75 8.86 38.97
CA LEU A 200 17.43 9.50 37.69
C LEU A 200 15.93 9.68 37.50
N SER A 201 15.12 8.73 37.98
CA SER A 201 13.65 8.78 37.85
C SER A 201 13.03 9.90 38.70
N LYS A 202 13.56 10.18 39.90
CA LYS A 202 13.06 11.24 40.80
C LYS A 202 13.16 12.63 40.18
N THR A 203 14.22 12.84 39.40
CA THR A 203 14.50 14.12 38.74
C THR A 203 14.05 14.15 37.28
N SER A 204 13.43 13.06 36.78
CA SER A 204 13.06 12.88 35.37
C SER A 204 14.21 13.16 34.39
N ARG A 205 15.45 12.92 34.83
CA ARG A 205 16.64 13.19 34.01
C ARG A 205 16.83 12.08 33.00
N GLN A 206 17.36 12.46 31.83
CA GLN A 206 17.79 11.50 30.84
C GLN A 206 18.99 10.71 31.39
N CYS A 207 18.92 9.40 31.35
CA CYS A 207 20.00 8.51 31.74
C CYS A 207 21.21 8.69 30.79
N PRO A 208 22.40 9.07 31.27
CA PRO A 208 23.56 9.27 30.40
C PRO A 208 23.99 8.00 29.64
N LYS A 209 23.84 6.83 30.28
CA LYS A 209 24.23 5.53 29.71
C LYS A 209 23.24 5.01 28.67
N THR A 210 21.94 5.10 28.97
CA THR A 210 20.89 4.46 28.14
C THR A 210 20.09 5.45 27.30
N ARG A 211 20.23 6.76 27.55
CA ARG A 211 19.42 7.85 26.96
C ARG A 211 17.91 7.77 27.25
N LYS A 212 17.48 6.87 28.15
CA LYS A 212 16.09 6.78 28.62
C LYS A 212 15.71 8.01 29.42
N SER A 213 14.52 8.54 29.17
CA SER A 213 13.94 9.71 29.85
C SER A 213 12.53 9.47 30.40
N VAL A 214 11.90 8.34 30.06
CA VAL A 214 10.53 7.99 30.48
C VAL A 214 10.59 6.82 31.44
N TYR A 215 9.95 6.96 32.61
CA TYR A 215 9.98 6.00 33.71
C TYR A 215 8.55 5.67 34.16
N PRO A 216 7.88 4.67 33.56
CA PRO A 216 6.49 4.31 33.89
C PRO A 216 6.31 3.92 35.35
N CYS A 217 7.27 3.15 35.87
CA CYS A 217 7.54 2.97 37.28
C CYS A 217 9.04 2.75 37.47
N VAL A 218 9.45 2.64 38.73
CA VAL A 218 10.86 2.55 39.12
C VAL A 218 11.13 1.17 39.70
N VAL A 219 12.08 0.47 39.10
CA VAL A 219 12.67 -0.76 39.64
C VAL A 219 13.91 -0.34 40.42
N GLY A 220 13.73 -0.04 41.70
CA GLY A 220 14.80 0.30 42.64
C GLY A 220 15.45 -0.93 43.27
N PRO A 221 16.37 -0.77 44.23
CA PRO A 221 17.10 -1.89 44.84
C PRO A 221 16.24 -2.76 45.77
N GLN A 222 15.02 -2.33 46.10
CA GLN A 222 14.11 -3.06 46.97
C GLN A 222 13.29 -4.08 46.16
N GLY A 223 13.39 -5.36 46.55
CA GLY A 223 12.57 -6.43 46.00
C GLY A 223 11.13 -6.42 46.53
N PRO A 224 10.30 -7.39 46.12
CA PRO A 224 10.67 -8.56 45.31
C PRO A 224 10.85 -8.24 43.82
N PHE A 225 11.61 -9.09 43.14
CA PHE A 225 11.84 -9.04 41.70
C PHE A 225 11.29 -10.28 40.99
N TYR A 226 10.75 -10.07 39.79
CA TYR A 226 10.32 -11.11 38.87
C TYR A 226 11.19 -11.01 37.61
N VAL A 227 11.91 -12.07 37.32
CA VAL A 227 12.96 -12.08 36.31
C VAL A 227 12.62 -13.06 35.21
N ALA A 228 12.54 -12.57 33.97
CA ALA A 228 12.47 -13.40 32.77
C ALA A 228 13.78 -13.33 31.98
N PHE A 229 14.12 -14.41 31.30
CA PHE A 229 15.25 -14.45 30.38
C PHE A 229 14.74 -14.16 28.97
N VAL A 230 15.31 -13.14 28.32
CA VAL A 230 14.82 -12.65 27.03
C VAL A 230 15.89 -12.77 25.95
N THR A 231 15.51 -13.28 24.78
CA THR A 231 16.34 -13.32 23.56
C THR A 231 15.62 -12.62 22.41
N PRO A 232 16.35 -11.94 21.51
CA PRO A 232 15.82 -11.57 20.20
C PRO A 232 15.24 -12.80 19.48
N SER A 233 14.09 -12.65 18.86
CA SER A 233 13.39 -13.73 18.14
C SER A 233 12.67 -13.20 16.91
N VAL A 234 12.67 -13.94 15.80
CA VAL A 234 11.89 -13.63 14.59
C VAL A 234 10.41 -13.56 14.96
N HIS A 235 9.74 -12.47 14.62
CA HIS A 235 8.40 -12.21 15.14
C HIS A 235 7.38 -11.88 14.07
N TYR A 236 7.75 -11.07 13.07
CA TYR A 236 6.79 -10.60 12.07
C TYR A 236 7.50 -10.35 10.74
N THR A 237 6.89 -10.75 9.63
CA THR A 237 7.37 -10.49 8.27
C THR A 237 6.56 -9.35 7.66
N MET A 238 7.16 -8.17 7.51
CA MET A 238 6.46 -7.00 6.94
C MET A 238 6.29 -7.11 5.43
N GLY A 239 7.14 -7.90 4.77
CA GLY A 239 7.00 -8.21 3.37
C GLY A 239 5.95 -9.28 3.09
N GLY A 240 5.42 -9.25 1.87
CA GLY A 240 4.40 -10.17 1.41
C GLY A 240 3.84 -9.76 0.05
N CYS A 241 2.64 -10.23 -0.24
CA CYS A 241 1.90 -9.87 -1.46
C CYS A 241 1.54 -8.39 -1.46
N LEU A 242 1.89 -7.66 -2.53
CA LEU A 242 1.42 -6.29 -2.71
C LEU A 242 -0.10 -6.29 -2.90
N ILE A 243 -0.80 -5.46 -2.13
CA ILE A 243 -2.24 -5.26 -2.26
C ILE A 243 -2.58 -3.82 -2.62
N SER A 244 -3.70 -3.63 -3.31
CA SER A 244 -4.31 -2.32 -3.47
C SER A 244 -5.07 -1.89 -2.19
N PRO A 245 -5.52 -0.63 -2.08
CA PRO A 245 -6.43 -0.22 -0.99
C PRO A 245 -7.75 -1.01 -0.91
N ALA A 246 -8.11 -1.74 -1.98
CA ALA A 246 -9.27 -2.64 -2.03
C ALA A 246 -8.90 -4.10 -1.68
N ALA A 247 -7.71 -4.33 -1.12
CA ALA A 247 -7.17 -5.64 -0.73
C ALA A 247 -6.95 -6.64 -1.89
N GLU A 248 -6.99 -6.17 -3.15
CA GLU A 248 -6.75 -6.99 -4.34
C GLU A 248 -5.24 -7.26 -4.47
N ILE A 249 -4.83 -8.51 -4.66
CA ILE A 249 -3.40 -8.86 -4.86
C ILE A 249 -2.96 -8.40 -6.26
N GLN A 250 -1.83 -7.69 -6.32
CA GLN A 250 -1.32 -7.09 -7.55
C GLN A 250 -0.40 -8.05 -8.32
N MET A 251 -0.52 -8.07 -9.65
CA MET A 251 0.28 -8.91 -10.54
C MET A 251 1.67 -8.30 -10.79
N GLU A 252 2.68 -9.15 -11.00
CA GLU A 252 4.06 -8.79 -11.36
C GLU A 252 4.13 -8.18 -12.76
N GLY A 253 5.08 -7.26 -12.97
CA GLY A 253 5.24 -6.55 -14.25
C GLY A 253 4.21 -5.44 -14.51
N SER A 254 3.28 -5.18 -13.58
CA SER A 254 2.41 -4.02 -13.62
C SER A 254 3.05 -2.81 -12.92
N ASP A 255 4.28 -2.44 -13.28
CA ASP A 255 4.86 -1.19 -12.78
C ASP A 255 4.04 0.00 -13.25
N SER A 256 4.09 1.09 -12.47
CA SER A 256 3.21 2.26 -12.56
C SER A 256 2.97 2.65 -14.02
N SER A 257 1.83 2.24 -14.57
CA SER A 257 1.40 2.77 -15.85
C SER A 257 1.25 4.28 -15.69
N PHE A 258 1.45 5.04 -16.75
CA PHE A 258 1.13 6.47 -16.77
C PHE A 258 -0.31 6.74 -16.26
N PHE A 259 -1.19 5.74 -16.38
CA PHE A 259 -2.58 5.79 -15.96
C PHE A 259 -2.79 5.29 -14.52
N GLY A 260 -1.71 5.00 -13.77
CA GLY A 260 -1.71 4.79 -12.33
C GLY A 260 -2.32 3.48 -11.84
N HIS A 261 -2.53 2.47 -12.69
CA HIS A 261 -3.24 1.24 -12.29
C HIS A 261 -2.33 0.02 -12.45
N ARG A 262 -1.98 -0.59 -11.31
CA ARG A 262 -1.44 -1.94 -11.28
C ARG A 262 -2.57 -2.93 -11.59
N ARG A 263 -2.29 -3.99 -12.35
CA ARG A 263 -3.31 -4.99 -12.71
C ARG A 263 -3.46 -5.97 -11.54
N PRO A 264 -4.66 -6.16 -10.97
CA PRO A 264 -4.88 -7.17 -9.94
C PRO A 264 -4.89 -8.57 -10.56
N ILE A 265 -4.59 -9.58 -9.74
CA ILE A 265 -4.99 -10.96 -10.01
C ILE A 265 -6.48 -11.05 -9.71
N LEU A 266 -7.30 -11.17 -10.75
CA LEU A 266 -8.76 -11.14 -10.64
C LEU A 266 -9.28 -12.22 -9.67
N GLY A 267 -10.15 -11.80 -8.75
CA GLY A 267 -10.74 -12.68 -7.73
C GLY A 267 -9.78 -13.04 -6.58
N LEU A 268 -8.54 -12.56 -6.55
CA LEU A 268 -7.58 -12.86 -5.49
C LEU A 268 -7.35 -11.66 -4.58
N PHE A 269 -7.59 -11.87 -3.28
CA PHE A 269 -7.45 -10.86 -2.24
C PHE A 269 -6.45 -11.31 -1.17
N GLY A 270 -5.89 -10.35 -0.44
CA GLY A 270 -4.97 -10.61 0.67
C GLY A 270 -5.27 -9.73 1.87
N ALA A 271 -5.15 -10.28 3.08
CA ALA A 271 -5.28 -9.52 4.31
C ALA A 271 -4.41 -10.09 5.44
N GLY A 272 -3.83 -9.20 6.25
CA GLY A 272 -2.93 -9.54 7.35
C GLY A 272 -1.49 -9.78 6.88
N GLU A 273 -0.70 -10.51 7.67
CA GLU A 273 0.75 -10.68 7.49
C GLU A 273 1.16 -11.43 6.19
N VAL A 274 0.19 -11.94 5.41
CA VAL A 274 0.47 -12.44 4.05
C VAL A 274 0.75 -11.30 3.06
N THR A 275 0.39 -10.06 3.42
CA THR A 275 0.51 -8.87 2.58
C THR A 275 1.74 -8.03 2.94
N GLY A 276 2.25 -7.29 1.97
CA GLY A 276 3.35 -6.33 2.17
C GLY A 276 2.97 -4.89 1.83
N GLY A 277 3.81 -3.94 2.27
CA GLY A 277 3.68 -2.50 1.98
C GLY A 277 2.97 -1.68 3.06
N VAL A 278 2.21 -2.30 3.97
CA VAL A 278 1.49 -1.60 5.06
C VAL A 278 2.44 -1.07 6.14
N HIS A 279 3.45 -1.85 6.51
CA HIS A 279 4.35 -1.55 7.63
C HIS A 279 5.74 -1.04 7.20
N GLY A 280 6.03 -1.10 5.90
CA GLY A 280 7.34 -0.77 5.34
C GLY A 280 8.49 -1.47 6.07
N ARG A 281 9.50 -0.71 6.49
CA ARG A 281 10.74 -1.26 7.06
C ARG A 281 10.58 -1.83 8.47
N ASN A 282 9.63 -1.32 9.27
CA ASN A 282 9.48 -1.73 10.66
C ASN A 282 8.07 -1.50 11.18
N ARG A 283 7.41 -2.57 11.60
CA ARG A 283 6.08 -2.52 12.18
C ARG A 283 6.08 -1.96 13.61
N LEU A 284 5.14 -1.06 13.91
CA LEU A 284 4.86 -0.61 15.28
C LEU A 284 4.02 -1.63 16.07
N GLY A 285 4.26 -1.72 17.38
CA GLY A 285 3.44 -2.54 18.28
C GLY A 285 1.96 -2.18 18.19
N GLY A 286 1.07 -3.17 18.15
CA GLY A 286 -0.39 -2.97 18.02
C GLY A 286 -0.91 -2.91 16.58
N ASN A 287 -0.13 -2.44 15.61
CA ASN A 287 -0.62 -2.23 14.24
C ASN A 287 -0.99 -3.51 13.47
N SER A 288 -0.39 -4.67 13.78
CA SER A 288 -0.70 -5.92 13.07
C SER A 288 -2.14 -6.39 13.29
N LEU A 289 -2.66 -6.26 14.52
CA LEU A 289 -4.04 -6.64 14.80
C LEU A 289 -5.03 -5.68 14.11
N LEU A 290 -4.70 -4.39 14.09
CA LEU A 290 -5.49 -3.39 13.39
C LEU A 290 -5.51 -3.65 11.87
N GLU A 291 -4.37 -3.96 11.28
CA GLU A 291 -4.25 -4.35 9.87
C GLU A 291 -5.16 -5.54 9.55
N CYS A 292 -5.09 -6.62 10.33
CA CYS A 292 -5.92 -7.81 10.13
C CYS A 292 -7.41 -7.46 10.13
N VAL A 293 -7.86 -6.59 11.05
CA VAL A 293 -9.27 -6.18 11.14
C VAL A 293 -9.66 -5.29 9.96
N VAL A 294 -8.84 -4.30 9.62
CA VAL A 294 -9.14 -3.33 8.55
C VAL A 294 -9.13 -4.03 7.19
N PHE A 295 -8.01 -4.64 6.81
CA PHE A 295 -7.90 -5.29 5.50
C PHE A 295 -8.69 -6.59 5.42
N GLY A 296 -8.90 -7.31 6.53
CA GLY A 296 -9.79 -8.46 6.55
C GLY A 296 -11.24 -8.09 6.24
N ARG A 297 -11.73 -6.96 6.78
CA ARG A 297 -13.06 -6.45 6.45
C ARG A 297 -13.16 -5.97 5.00
N ILE A 298 -12.15 -5.25 4.52
CA ILE A 298 -12.11 -4.78 3.12
C ILE A 298 -12.09 -5.98 2.16
N ALA A 299 -11.19 -6.95 2.38
CA ALA A 299 -11.09 -8.13 1.54
C ALA A 299 -12.38 -8.96 1.56
N GLY A 300 -13.01 -9.13 2.73
CA GLY A 300 -14.28 -9.82 2.87
C GLY A 300 -15.41 -9.16 2.08
N ASP A 301 -15.57 -7.83 2.22
CA ASP A 301 -16.57 -7.06 1.48
C ASP A 301 -16.35 -7.15 -0.03
N ARG A 302 -15.10 -6.97 -0.48
CA ARG A 302 -14.74 -7.01 -1.90
C ARG A 302 -14.86 -8.39 -2.53
N ALA A 303 -14.58 -9.45 -1.77
CA ALA A 303 -14.76 -10.84 -2.21
C ALA A 303 -16.24 -11.24 -2.25
N ALA A 304 -17.05 -10.82 -1.27
CA ALA A 304 -18.49 -11.07 -1.26
C ALA A 304 -19.20 -10.41 -2.45
N HIS A 305 -18.65 -9.28 -2.90
CA HIS A 305 -19.05 -8.59 -4.11
C HIS A 305 -18.10 -8.86 -5.28
N ALA A 306 -17.44 -10.01 -5.35
CA ALA A 306 -16.55 -10.26 -6.48
C ALA A 306 -17.32 -10.36 -7.79
N VAL A 307 -18.34 -11.22 -7.79
CA VAL A 307 -19.30 -11.33 -8.89
C VAL A 307 -20.57 -10.61 -8.46
N SER A 308 -20.85 -9.50 -9.14
CA SER A 308 -22.17 -8.91 -9.08
C SER A 308 -23.13 -9.68 -10.00
N ARG A 309 -24.43 -9.60 -9.73
CA ARG A 309 -25.47 -10.23 -10.59
C ARG A 309 -25.38 -9.79 -12.05
N ASN A 310 -24.91 -8.56 -12.28
CA ASN A 310 -24.72 -8.01 -13.62
C ASN A 310 -23.23 -7.91 -13.92
N ALA A 311 -22.82 -8.24 -15.15
CA ALA A 311 -21.44 -8.06 -15.60
C ALA A 311 -21.02 -6.58 -15.67
N THR A 312 -21.99 -5.67 -15.78
CA THR A 312 -21.79 -4.22 -15.91
C THR A 312 -22.43 -3.44 -14.76
N SER A 313 -21.88 -2.26 -14.49
CA SER A 313 -22.27 -1.45 -13.33
C SER A 313 -23.15 -0.24 -13.66
N LEU A 314 -22.86 0.50 -14.72
CA LEU A 314 -23.50 1.78 -15.03
C LEU A 314 -24.55 1.63 -16.14
N TRP A 315 -25.69 2.28 -15.94
CA TRP A 315 -26.88 2.26 -16.80
C TRP A 315 -27.43 3.69 -16.92
N HIS A 316 -28.23 4.00 -17.93
CA HIS A 316 -28.77 5.36 -18.12
C HIS A 316 -29.86 5.74 -17.11
N ASP A 317 -30.62 4.75 -16.65
CA ASP A 317 -31.82 4.90 -15.82
C ASP A 317 -31.56 4.63 -14.33
N LYS A 318 -30.30 4.36 -13.95
CA LYS A 318 -29.96 3.91 -12.60
C LYS A 318 -28.68 4.52 -12.06
N TRP A 319 -28.83 5.21 -10.94
CA TRP A 319 -27.72 5.65 -10.10
C TRP A 319 -27.10 4.49 -9.33
N THR A 320 -25.78 4.37 -9.44
CA THR A 320 -24.98 3.31 -8.83
C THR A 320 -23.96 3.90 -7.90
N ARG A 321 -23.84 3.34 -6.70
CA ARG A 321 -22.86 3.77 -5.71
C ARG A 321 -21.46 3.35 -6.14
N LEU A 322 -20.53 4.30 -6.14
CA LEU A 322 -19.10 4.09 -6.34
C LEU A 322 -18.34 4.57 -5.11
N THR A 323 -17.31 3.85 -4.70
CA THR A 323 -16.50 4.21 -3.51
C THR A 323 -15.10 4.64 -3.94
N LEU A 324 -14.65 5.82 -3.48
CA LEU A 324 -13.33 6.33 -3.80
C LEU A 324 -12.26 5.42 -3.20
N ARG A 325 -11.38 4.90 -4.07
CA ARG A 325 -10.30 3.96 -3.69
C ARG A 325 -8.91 4.55 -3.79
N SER A 326 -8.71 5.58 -4.61
CA SER A 326 -7.44 6.30 -4.71
C SER A 326 -7.69 7.74 -5.16
N SER A 327 -6.82 8.63 -4.69
CA SER A 327 -6.76 10.04 -5.07
C SER A 327 -5.29 10.43 -5.18
N GLN A 328 -4.87 10.90 -6.36
CA GLN A 328 -3.49 11.29 -6.62
C GLN A 328 -3.48 12.63 -7.35
N ALA A 329 -2.73 13.60 -6.81
CA ALA A 329 -2.50 14.87 -7.48
C ALA A 329 -1.20 14.82 -8.27
N ASP A 330 -1.18 15.40 -9.47
CA ASP A 330 0.04 15.60 -10.25
C ASP A 330 0.78 16.89 -9.87
N GLU A 331 1.96 17.09 -10.47
CA GLU A 331 2.80 18.27 -10.26
C GLU A 331 2.13 19.61 -10.64
N ASN A 332 1.08 19.55 -11.45
CA ASN A 332 0.33 20.71 -11.96
C ASN A 332 -1.05 20.86 -11.27
N GLY A 333 -1.36 20.02 -10.28
CA GLY A 333 -2.60 20.07 -9.49
C GLY A 333 -3.79 19.32 -10.09
N PHE A 334 -3.62 18.55 -11.16
CA PHE A 334 -4.66 17.63 -11.66
C PHE A 334 -4.87 16.49 -10.68
N VAL A 335 -6.13 16.20 -10.34
CA VAL A 335 -6.49 15.17 -9.36
C VAL A 335 -7.10 13.96 -10.05
N TRP A 336 -6.40 12.83 -9.97
CA TRP A 336 -6.80 11.54 -10.51
C TRP A 336 -7.57 10.78 -9.43
N LEU A 337 -8.87 10.59 -9.67
CA LEU A 337 -9.75 9.86 -8.78
C LEU A 337 -10.09 8.51 -9.39
N GLN A 338 -9.90 7.44 -8.63
CA GLN A 338 -10.44 6.13 -8.98
C GLN A 338 -11.49 5.70 -7.98
N PHE A 339 -12.54 5.08 -8.50
CA PHE A 339 -13.60 4.50 -7.72
C PHE A 339 -13.70 3.00 -7.97
N SER A 340 -13.98 2.25 -6.91
CA SER A 340 -14.37 0.86 -7.00
C SER A 340 -15.78 0.75 -7.57
N LEU A 341 -15.95 -0.09 -8.58
CA LEU A 341 -17.26 -0.58 -8.98
C LEU A 341 -17.83 -1.49 -7.86
N PRO A 342 -19.17 -1.64 -7.75
CA PRO A 342 -19.80 -2.49 -6.75
C PRO A 342 -19.22 -3.90 -6.79
N GLY A 343 -19.15 -4.50 -7.99
CA GLY A 343 -18.51 -5.78 -8.20
C GLY A 343 -17.03 -5.64 -8.53
N SER A 344 -16.14 -6.41 -7.87
CA SER A 344 -14.71 -6.36 -8.19
C SER A 344 -14.35 -7.00 -9.54
N LEU A 345 -15.24 -7.83 -10.10
CA LEU A 345 -15.14 -8.39 -11.45
C LEU A 345 -16.08 -7.72 -12.47
N GLN A 346 -16.77 -6.63 -12.10
CA GLN A 346 -17.65 -5.91 -13.03
C GLN A 346 -16.86 -5.01 -13.97
N MET A 347 -17.39 -4.80 -15.17
CA MET A 347 -16.98 -3.73 -16.07
C MET A 347 -17.87 -2.49 -15.87
N SER A 348 -17.43 -1.34 -16.38
CA SER A 348 -18.20 -0.09 -16.27
C SER A 348 -19.59 -0.22 -16.91
N GLY A 349 -19.70 -0.86 -18.07
CA GLY A 349 -20.91 -0.88 -18.90
C GLY A 349 -21.02 0.30 -19.88
N LEU A 350 -20.02 1.18 -19.89
CA LEU A 350 -19.95 2.32 -20.80
C LEU A 350 -19.33 1.91 -22.14
N ALA A 351 -19.78 2.52 -23.23
CA ALA A 351 -19.06 2.47 -24.50
C ALA A 351 -17.76 3.31 -24.44
N PRO A 352 -16.78 3.06 -25.33
CA PRO A 352 -15.64 3.97 -25.48
C PRO A 352 -16.10 5.41 -25.68
N LEU A 353 -15.48 6.35 -24.98
CA LEU A 353 -15.76 7.79 -24.98
C LEU A 353 -17.12 8.20 -24.39
N GLN A 354 -17.92 7.25 -23.92
CA GLN A 354 -19.16 7.56 -23.23
C GLN A 354 -18.87 8.12 -21.84
N GLY A 355 -19.51 9.23 -21.53
CA GLY A 355 -19.41 9.86 -20.21
C GLY A 355 -20.19 9.11 -19.12
N MET A 356 -19.96 9.52 -17.89
CA MET A 356 -20.81 9.21 -16.74
C MET A 356 -21.18 10.50 -16.01
N ALA A 357 -22.40 10.52 -15.48
CA ALA A 357 -22.88 11.60 -14.62
C ALA A 357 -22.62 11.23 -13.16
N LEU A 358 -22.06 12.15 -12.37
CA LEU A 358 -21.77 12.00 -10.94
C LEU A 358 -22.59 12.96 -10.09
N ARG A 359 -22.94 12.55 -8.87
CA ARG A 359 -23.52 13.42 -7.84
C ARG A 359 -23.09 13.03 -6.43
N ALA A 360 -23.18 13.98 -5.50
CA ALA A 360 -22.94 13.76 -4.08
C ALA A 360 -24.06 12.92 -3.44
N ARG A 361 -23.71 12.15 -2.42
CA ARG A 361 -24.68 11.36 -1.65
C ARG A 361 -25.49 12.30 -0.75
N GLY A 362 -26.78 12.49 -1.04
CA GLY A 362 -27.66 13.30 -0.17
C GLY A 362 -28.45 14.43 -0.84
N GLY A 363 -28.56 14.45 -2.17
CA GLY A 363 -29.59 15.25 -2.85
C GLY A 363 -29.20 16.66 -3.26
N ASP A 364 -27.92 17.05 -3.13
CA ASP A 364 -27.44 18.23 -3.84
C ASP A 364 -27.36 17.86 -5.35
N LYS A 365 -28.32 18.38 -6.12
CA LYS A 365 -28.63 17.96 -7.51
C LYS A 365 -27.60 18.44 -8.54
N ARG A 366 -26.34 18.64 -8.15
CA ARG A 366 -25.28 18.98 -9.10
C ARG A 366 -24.82 17.70 -9.77
N VAL A 367 -25.39 17.46 -10.95
CA VAL A 367 -25.02 16.36 -11.83
C VAL A 367 -23.96 16.87 -12.79
N GLU A 368 -22.76 16.33 -12.69
CA GLU A 368 -21.66 16.66 -13.60
C GLU A 368 -21.29 15.45 -14.44
N ALA A 369 -21.09 15.67 -15.74
CA ALA A 369 -20.68 14.63 -16.66
C ALA A 369 -19.15 14.61 -16.79
N PHE A 370 -18.58 13.42 -16.66
CA PHE A 370 -17.16 13.15 -16.84
C PHE A 370 -16.96 11.98 -17.78
N THR A 371 -16.05 12.11 -18.73
CA THR A 371 -15.56 10.96 -19.48
C THR A 371 -14.53 10.22 -18.61
N PRO A 372 -14.66 8.90 -18.40
CA PRO A 372 -13.66 8.15 -17.65
C PRO A 372 -12.35 8.02 -18.45
N PHE A 373 -11.21 8.09 -17.76
CA PHE A 373 -9.93 7.71 -18.36
C PHE A 373 -9.70 6.19 -18.36
N THR A 374 -10.50 5.45 -17.59
CA THR A 374 -10.55 3.98 -17.61
C THR A 374 -11.15 3.45 -18.90
N LEU A 375 -10.66 2.32 -19.39
CA LEU A 375 -11.25 1.66 -20.55
C LEU A 375 -12.56 0.95 -20.16
N PRO A 376 -13.52 0.77 -21.08
CA PRO A 376 -14.77 0.04 -20.83
C PRO A 376 -14.59 -1.35 -20.21
N ASP A 377 -13.52 -2.04 -20.61
CA ASP A 377 -13.13 -3.38 -20.21
C ASP A 377 -12.19 -3.42 -18.99
N ASP A 378 -11.87 -2.27 -18.38
CA ASP A 378 -11.22 -2.25 -17.07
C ASP A 378 -12.18 -2.85 -16.03
N VAL A 379 -11.65 -3.81 -15.27
CA VAL A 379 -12.44 -4.62 -14.33
C VAL A 379 -12.35 -4.05 -12.91
N GLY A 380 -13.50 -3.91 -12.26
CA GLY A 380 -13.64 -3.55 -10.85
C GLY A 380 -13.42 -2.07 -10.53
N VAL A 381 -13.08 -1.25 -11.52
CA VAL A 381 -12.66 0.14 -11.33
C VAL A 381 -13.17 1.06 -12.42
N ILE A 382 -13.37 2.32 -12.08
CA ILE A 382 -13.64 3.43 -13.00
C ILE A 382 -12.96 4.70 -12.48
N GLY A 383 -12.37 5.50 -13.37
CA GLY A 383 -11.56 6.64 -12.97
C GLY A 383 -11.84 7.91 -13.78
N ILE A 384 -11.73 9.06 -13.11
CA ILE A 384 -11.83 10.40 -13.71
C ILE A 384 -10.61 11.24 -13.34
N VAL A 385 -10.39 12.31 -14.11
CA VAL A 385 -9.38 13.32 -13.79
C VAL A 385 -10.06 14.67 -13.62
N LEU A 386 -9.73 15.35 -12.53
CA LEU A 386 -10.17 16.71 -12.24
C LEU A 386 -9.10 17.69 -12.69
N ASN A 387 -9.51 18.71 -13.43
CA ASN A 387 -8.64 19.81 -13.82
C ASN A 387 -8.76 20.96 -12.78
N PRO A 388 -7.64 21.40 -12.16
CA PRO A 388 -7.65 22.44 -11.12
C PRO A 388 -8.15 23.79 -11.64
N TRP A 389 -8.00 24.05 -12.94
CA TRP A 389 -8.42 25.28 -13.61
C TRP A 389 -9.94 25.32 -13.90
N LEU A 390 -10.66 24.22 -13.65
CA LEU A 390 -12.10 24.11 -13.87
C LEU A 390 -12.91 24.07 -12.56
N ALA A 391 -12.26 24.22 -11.41
CA ALA A 391 -12.87 24.10 -10.07
C ALA A 391 -14.00 25.12 -9.77
N GLY A 392 -14.17 26.15 -10.60
CA GLY A 392 -15.21 27.18 -10.44
C GLY A 392 -16.63 26.76 -10.85
N ASN A 393 -16.82 25.63 -11.56
CA ASN A 393 -18.09 25.29 -12.21
C ASN A 393 -18.93 24.19 -11.54
N GLY A 394 -18.62 23.80 -10.29
CA GLY A 394 -19.43 22.83 -9.52
C GLY A 394 -18.72 21.56 -9.08
N SER A 395 -17.49 21.32 -9.58
CA SER A 395 -16.69 20.11 -9.35
C SER A 395 -15.83 20.16 -8.08
N SER A 396 -15.84 21.29 -7.36
CA SER A 396 -15.00 21.53 -6.18
C SER A 396 -15.21 20.54 -5.04
N TRP A 397 -16.37 19.87 -4.97
CA TRP A 397 -16.65 18.88 -3.93
C TRP A 397 -15.93 17.55 -4.20
N LEU A 398 -15.71 17.17 -5.46
CA LEU A 398 -14.99 15.93 -5.81
C LEU A 398 -13.54 15.97 -5.33
N SER A 399 -12.90 17.15 -5.35
CA SER A 399 -11.56 17.33 -4.78
C SER A 399 -11.50 17.25 -3.25
N THR A 400 -12.64 17.26 -2.55
CA THR A 400 -12.70 17.14 -1.09
C THR A 400 -12.90 15.70 -0.61
N LEU A 401 -13.15 14.77 -1.53
CA LEU A 401 -13.40 13.37 -1.18
C LEU A 401 -12.17 12.73 -0.52
N GLN A 402 -12.44 11.97 0.54
CA GLN A 402 -11.47 11.13 1.23
C GLN A 402 -11.63 9.67 0.78
N LEU A 403 -10.56 8.88 0.94
CA LEU A 403 -10.61 7.46 0.64
C LEU A 403 -11.73 6.78 1.46
N GLY A 404 -12.57 5.99 0.77
CA GLY A 404 -13.76 5.38 1.37
C GLY A 404 -15.05 6.21 1.24
N ASP A 405 -14.97 7.48 0.85
CA ASP A 405 -16.16 8.27 0.51
C ASP A 405 -16.88 7.67 -0.70
N ALA A 406 -18.19 7.88 -0.76
CA ALA A 406 -19.02 7.32 -1.82
C ALA A 406 -19.73 8.41 -2.63
N VAL A 407 -19.78 8.20 -3.94
CA VAL A 407 -20.54 9.00 -4.91
C VAL A 407 -21.60 8.13 -5.58
N GLU A 408 -22.56 8.77 -6.25
CA GLU A 408 -23.49 8.08 -7.14
C GLU A 408 -23.17 8.41 -8.59
N ALA A 409 -23.18 7.39 -9.45
CA ALA A 409 -22.85 7.49 -10.87
C ALA A 409 -23.93 6.85 -11.76
N THR A 410 -24.16 7.42 -12.94
CA THR A 410 -25.05 6.88 -13.98
C THR A 410 -24.40 7.04 -15.36
N ALA A 411 -24.76 6.24 -16.35
CA ALA A 411 -24.24 6.40 -17.71
C ALA A 411 -24.77 7.71 -18.33
N ALA A 412 -23.89 8.53 -18.91
CA ALA A 412 -24.29 9.69 -19.70
C ALA A 412 -24.75 9.24 -21.09
N GLU A 413 -25.37 10.14 -21.86
CA GLU A 413 -25.87 9.86 -23.21
C GLU A 413 -24.85 9.13 -24.10
N PRO A 414 -25.28 8.18 -24.94
CA PRO A 414 -24.37 7.46 -25.83
C PRO A 414 -23.64 8.41 -26.76
N VAL A 415 -22.37 8.12 -27.03
CA VAL A 415 -21.61 8.83 -28.06
C VAL A 415 -22.12 8.48 -29.45
N ASP A 416 -21.95 9.42 -30.38
CA ASP A 416 -22.30 9.23 -31.78
C ASP A 416 -21.56 8.01 -32.35
N SER A 417 -22.32 7.10 -32.99
CA SER A 417 -21.80 5.88 -33.62
C SER A 417 -20.63 6.10 -34.59
N ARG A 418 -20.52 7.30 -35.18
CA ARG A 418 -19.38 7.70 -36.04
C ARG A 418 -18.04 7.61 -35.31
N TYR A 419 -18.03 7.84 -33.99
CA TYR A 419 -16.80 7.80 -33.19
C TYR A 419 -16.26 6.38 -33.10
N THR A 420 -17.13 5.37 -33.08
CA THR A 420 -16.74 3.96 -33.10
C THR A 420 -15.99 3.58 -34.38
N THR A 421 -16.39 4.14 -35.53
CA THR A 421 -15.70 3.91 -36.81
C THR A 421 -14.31 4.54 -36.80
N LEU A 422 -14.20 5.79 -36.32
CA LEU A 422 -12.91 6.49 -36.23
C LEU A 422 -11.96 5.82 -35.21
N LEU A 423 -12.48 5.25 -34.13
CA LEU A 423 -11.68 4.51 -33.15
C LEU A 423 -11.00 3.27 -33.78
N LYS A 424 -11.59 2.67 -34.81
CA LYS A 424 -11.01 1.52 -35.53
C LYS A 424 -9.95 1.90 -36.57
N ALA A 425 -9.77 3.19 -36.86
CA ALA A 425 -8.78 3.64 -37.84
C ALA A 425 -7.34 3.36 -37.36
N SER A 426 -6.49 2.88 -38.28
CA SER A 426 -5.09 2.55 -38.01
C SER A 426 -4.21 3.77 -37.74
N ASN A 427 -4.60 4.95 -38.23
CA ASN A 427 -3.91 6.20 -37.96
C ASN A 427 -4.95 7.24 -37.56
N LYS A 428 -4.74 7.89 -36.42
CA LYS A 428 -5.66 8.90 -35.89
C LYS A 428 -4.91 9.98 -35.14
N VAL A 429 -5.50 11.17 -35.12
CA VAL A 429 -4.96 12.34 -34.43
C VAL A 429 -5.92 12.73 -33.32
N VAL A 430 -5.37 13.02 -32.15
CA VAL A 430 -6.11 13.55 -31.01
C VAL A 430 -5.63 14.97 -30.80
N ILE A 431 -6.54 15.93 -30.93
CA ILE A 431 -6.28 17.35 -30.62
C ILE A 431 -7.01 17.65 -29.33
N ALA A 432 -6.24 17.89 -28.28
CA ALA A 432 -6.76 18.11 -26.94
C ALA A 432 -6.43 19.52 -26.44
N THR A 433 -7.36 20.09 -25.69
CA THR A 433 -7.16 21.33 -24.92
C THR A 433 -7.28 21.06 -23.43
N SER A 434 -7.21 22.11 -22.60
CA SER A 434 -7.30 22.03 -21.14
C SER A 434 -8.49 21.23 -20.61
N ARG A 435 -9.63 21.17 -21.32
CA ARG A 435 -10.82 20.39 -20.89
C ARG A 435 -10.90 18.98 -21.46
N GLY A 436 -10.14 18.68 -22.52
CA GLY A 436 -10.23 17.43 -23.28
C GLY A 436 -9.48 16.24 -22.70
N LEU A 437 -9.11 16.29 -21.43
CA LEU A 437 -8.13 15.40 -20.83
C LEU A 437 -8.56 13.93 -20.82
N ALA A 438 -9.70 13.62 -20.20
CA ALA A 438 -10.07 12.22 -20.00
C ALA A 438 -10.43 11.46 -21.30
N PRO A 439 -11.17 12.05 -22.27
CA PRO A 439 -11.37 11.42 -23.57
C PRO A 439 -10.05 11.16 -24.32
N MET A 440 -9.14 12.14 -24.29
CA MET A 440 -7.79 11.97 -24.86
C MET A 440 -7.08 10.79 -24.22
N LEU A 441 -7.03 10.73 -22.89
CA LEU A 441 -6.36 9.65 -22.15
C LEU A 441 -6.93 8.29 -22.52
N GLN A 442 -8.25 8.15 -22.62
CA GLN A 442 -8.88 6.87 -22.97
C GLN A 442 -8.46 6.38 -24.38
N ILE A 443 -8.35 7.29 -25.36
CA ILE A 443 -7.85 6.98 -26.71
C ILE A 443 -6.38 6.56 -26.66
N LEU A 444 -5.55 7.31 -25.92
CA LEU A 444 -4.12 7.01 -25.77
C LEU A 444 -3.88 5.67 -25.08
N ARG A 445 -4.68 5.33 -24.06
CA ARG A 445 -4.64 4.02 -23.39
C ARG A 445 -4.96 2.90 -24.34
N ALA A 446 -6.08 3.01 -25.06
CA ALA A 446 -6.48 1.99 -26.03
C ALA A 446 -5.35 1.71 -27.04
N ALA A 447 -4.66 2.76 -27.47
CA ALA A 447 -3.57 2.68 -28.43
C ALA A 447 -2.21 2.27 -27.86
N THR A 448 -1.99 2.25 -26.54
CA THR A 448 -0.68 1.90 -25.96
C THR A 448 -0.72 0.64 -25.09
N GLU A 449 -1.84 0.36 -24.41
CA GLU A 449 -1.98 -0.76 -23.48
C GLU A 449 -2.63 -2.01 -24.10
N ARG A 450 -3.13 -1.93 -25.35
CA ARG A 450 -3.68 -3.08 -26.07
C ARG A 450 -2.65 -3.67 -27.05
N PRO A 451 -2.17 -4.91 -26.82
CA PRO A 451 -1.16 -5.55 -27.67
C PRO A 451 -1.62 -5.73 -29.12
N ASN A 452 -2.92 -5.95 -29.32
CA ASN A 452 -3.53 -6.24 -30.62
C ASN A 452 -4.04 -4.99 -31.35
N ASP A 453 -3.97 -3.81 -30.73
CA ASP A 453 -4.34 -2.57 -31.41
C ASP A 453 -3.11 -2.07 -32.19
N ALA A 454 -3.19 -2.04 -33.53
CA ALA A 454 -2.11 -1.54 -34.38
C ALA A 454 -2.20 -0.03 -34.63
N ALA A 455 -3.08 0.69 -33.91
CA ALA A 455 -3.29 2.09 -34.14
C ALA A 455 -2.07 2.96 -33.78
N ASN A 456 -1.74 3.86 -34.70
CA ASN A 456 -0.83 4.96 -34.48
C ASN A 456 -1.64 6.20 -34.09
N VAL A 457 -1.26 6.83 -32.97
CA VAL A 457 -1.90 8.02 -32.45
C VAL A 457 -0.91 9.18 -32.38
N GLN A 458 -1.29 10.31 -32.98
CA GLN A 458 -0.60 11.58 -32.80
C GLN A 458 -1.42 12.47 -31.87
N LEU A 459 -0.88 12.81 -30.70
CA LEU A 459 -1.43 13.82 -29.82
C LEU A 459 -0.90 15.20 -30.20
N ILE A 460 -1.81 16.16 -30.37
CA ILE A 460 -1.53 17.59 -30.42
C ILE A 460 -2.25 18.19 -29.21
N TYR A 461 -1.50 18.63 -28.20
CA TYR A 461 -2.07 19.24 -27.01
C TYR A 461 -1.85 20.75 -27.05
N LEU A 462 -2.94 21.49 -27.08
CA LEU A 462 -2.97 22.95 -27.13
C LEU A 462 -3.19 23.49 -25.71
N ALA A 463 -2.30 24.36 -25.24
CA ALA A 463 -2.39 24.95 -23.92
C ALA A 463 -1.95 26.41 -23.89
N ASP A 464 -2.44 27.17 -22.92
CA ASP A 464 -1.96 28.53 -22.66
C ASP A 464 -0.48 28.52 -22.26
N ARG A 465 -0.13 27.64 -21.32
CA ARG A 465 1.19 27.53 -20.68
C ARG A 465 1.50 26.07 -20.35
N ALA A 466 2.78 25.77 -20.08
CA ALA A 466 3.24 24.41 -19.81
C ALA A 466 2.53 23.75 -18.60
N SER A 467 2.20 24.51 -17.54
CA SER A 467 1.50 23.98 -16.36
C SER A 467 0.03 23.63 -16.59
N ALA A 468 -0.53 23.94 -17.77
CA ALA A 468 -1.87 23.51 -18.17
C ALA A 468 -1.86 22.17 -18.93
N ILE A 469 -0.69 21.52 -19.04
CA ILE A 469 -0.53 20.20 -19.63
C ILE A 469 -0.41 19.17 -18.49
N PRO A 470 -1.37 18.24 -18.36
CA PRO A 470 -1.37 17.22 -17.31
C PRO A 470 -0.26 16.20 -17.55
N HIS A 471 0.49 15.86 -16.50
CA HIS A 471 1.64 14.94 -16.54
C HIS A 471 2.47 15.01 -17.83
N ARG A 472 2.94 16.21 -18.22
CA ARG A 472 3.68 16.41 -19.49
C ARG A 472 4.84 15.43 -19.65
N GLU A 473 5.63 15.24 -18.59
CA GLU A 473 6.77 14.32 -18.59
C GLU A 473 6.33 12.86 -18.79
N GLY A 474 5.17 12.49 -18.25
CA GLY A 474 4.59 11.17 -18.43
C GLY A 474 4.11 10.91 -19.87
N LEU A 475 3.53 11.91 -20.54
CA LEU A 475 3.17 11.84 -21.95
C LEU A 475 4.40 11.72 -22.85
N GLU A 476 5.47 12.47 -22.54
CA GLU A 476 6.76 12.37 -23.24
C GLU A 476 7.40 11.00 -23.05
N ALA A 477 7.37 10.47 -21.81
CA ALA A 477 7.86 9.14 -21.50
C ALA A 477 7.06 8.05 -22.23
N LEU A 478 5.73 8.20 -22.33
CA LEU A 478 4.87 7.29 -23.08
C LEU A 478 5.20 7.32 -24.58
N ALA A 479 5.44 8.50 -25.17
CA ALA A 479 5.84 8.62 -26.57
C ALA A 479 7.21 7.97 -26.83
N LYS A 480 8.15 8.10 -25.88
CA LYS A 480 9.45 7.44 -25.93
C LYS A 480 9.36 5.92 -25.81
N ALA A 481 8.43 5.41 -25.00
CA ALA A 481 8.20 3.97 -24.83
C ALA A 481 7.55 3.35 -26.08
N PHE A 482 6.71 4.10 -26.80
CA PHE A 482 5.96 3.63 -27.96
C PHE A 482 6.22 4.46 -29.23
N PRO A 483 7.47 4.64 -29.70
CA PRO A 483 7.83 5.63 -30.71
C PRO A 483 7.19 5.39 -32.10
N ARG A 484 6.76 4.16 -32.38
CA ARG A 484 6.02 3.81 -33.61
C ARG A 484 4.52 4.04 -33.50
N ARG A 485 3.95 3.90 -32.29
CA ARG A 485 2.49 3.92 -32.05
C ARG A 485 2.00 5.23 -31.47
N PHE A 486 2.84 6.01 -30.81
CA PHE A 486 2.44 7.24 -30.14
C PHE A 486 3.47 8.35 -30.35
N ARG A 487 2.99 9.52 -30.72
CA ARG A 487 3.76 10.77 -30.73
C ARG A 487 2.95 11.86 -30.07
N CYS A 488 3.60 12.78 -29.37
CA CYS A 488 2.96 13.95 -28.80
C CYS A 488 3.64 15.24 -29.29
N THR A 489 2.85 16.26 -29.53
CA THR A 489 3.29 17.63 -29.83
C THR A 489 2.55 18.57 -28.90
N PHE A 490 3.29 19.39 -28.17
CA PHE A 490 2.72 20.41 -27.28
C PHE A 490 2.84 21.78 -27.94
N VAL A 491 1.74 22.52 -27.97
CA VAL A 491 1.67 23.87 -28.53
C VAL A 491 1.24 24.83 -27.43
N LEU A 492 2.04 25.87 -27.21
CA LEU A 492 1.79 26.88 -26.19
C LEU A 492 1.48 28.24 -26.80
N GLN A 493 0.49 28.93 -26.23
CA GLN A 493 0.23 30.34 -26.55
C GLN A 493 1.28 31.25 -25.89
N HIS A 494 1.67 30.94 -24.64
CA HIS A 494 2.63 31.70 -23.85
C HIS A 494 3.80 30.79 -23.40
N PRO A 495 4.80 30.54 -24.26
CA PRO A 495 5.92 29.64 -23.95
C PRO A 495 6.94 30.28 -22.99
N PRO A 496 7.63 29.48 -22.16
CA PRO A 496 8.81 29.94 -21.44
C PRO A 496 9.99 30.18 -22.40
N ALA A 497 11.00 30.97 -21.96
CA ALA A 497 12.16 31.42 -22.76
C ALA A 497 13.07 30.31 -23.36
N ARG A 498 12.76 29.03 -23.15
CA ARG A 498 13.49 27.85 -23.68
C ARG A 498 12.53 26.72 -24.09
N TRP A 499 11.40 27.06 -24.68
CA TRP A 499 10.43 26.08 -25.16
C TRP A 499 10.85 25.47 -26.50
N ALA A 500 10.94 24.14 -26.54
CA ALA A 500 11.29 23.39 -27.76
C ALA A 500 10.06 22.91 -28.56
N GLY A 501 8.85 23.15 -28.06
CA GLY A 501 7.59 22.80 -28.72
C GLY A 501 7.06 23.92 -29.62
N GLY A 502 5.84 23.74 -30.13
CA GLY A 502 5.17 24.78 -30.93
C GLY A 502 4.82 26.00 -30.09
N VAL A 503 4.93 27.19 -30.68
CA VAL A 503 4.54 28.48 -30.10
C VAL A 503 3.56 29.13 -31.06
N ASP A 504 2.26 29.19 -30.75
CA ASP A 504 1.36 30.02 -31.57
C ASP A 504 -0.10 30.14 -31.08
N TYR A 505 -0.81 31.14 -31.64
CA TYR A 505 -2.27 31.25 -31.62
C TYR A 505 -2.91 30.17 -32.52
N VAL A 506 -4.14 29.74 -32.20
CA VAL A 506 -4.85 28.61 -32.85
C VAL A 506 -5.03 28.77 -34.37
N ASP A 507 -4.83 29.97 -34.93
CA ASP A 507 -5.19 30.31 -36.31
C ASP A 507 -4.02 30.27 -37.32
N GLU A 508 -2.75 30.47 -36.91
CA GLU A 508 -1.60 30.56 -37.86
C GLU A 508 -0.80 29.25 -38.02
N ILE A 509 -0.93 28.32 -37.07
CA ILE A 509 -0.27 27.00 -37.07
C ILE A 509 -0.88 26.00 -38.09
N ALA A 510 -1.97 26.40 -38.74
CA ALA A 510 -2.94 25.50 -39.33
C ALA A 510 -2.36 24.61 -40.46
N THR A 511 -1.27 25.00 -41.11
CA THR A 511 -0.65 24.20 -42.18
C THR A 511 0.57 23.40 -41.75
N SER A 512 1.17 23.66 -40.58
CA SER A 512 2.41 22.99 -40.12
C SER A 512 2.19 21.94 -39.03
N VAL A 513 1.09 22.03 -38.26
CA VAL A 513 0.78 21.10 -37.15
C VAL A 513 -0.48 20.27 -37.40
N PHE A 514 -1.42 20.72 -38.24
CA PHE A 514 -2.60 19.92 -38.53
C PHE A 514 -2.27 18.75 -39.48
N PRO A 515 -2.86 17.58 -39.21
CA PRO A 515 -2.49 16.33 -39.86
C PRO A 515 -2.97 16.26 -41.32
N ASP A 516 -2.51 15.24 -42.05
CA ASP A 516 -3.05 14.90 -43.38
C ASP A 516 -4.60 14.85 -43.35
N PRO A 517 -5.31 15.53 -44.28
CA PRO A 517 -6.77 15.44 -44.45
C PRO A 517 -7.34 14.02 -44.57
N ALA A 518 -6.48 13.04 -44.87
CA ALA A 518 -6.78 11.61 -44.87
C ALA A 518 -7.11 11.03 -43.48
N LEU A 519 -6.61 11.64 -42.40
CA LEU A 519 -6.63 11.07 -41.06
C LEU A 519 -7.92 11.36 -40.28
N GLY A 520 -8.31 10.42 -39.42
CA GLY A 520 -9.40 10.62 -38.46
C GLY A 520 -8.95 11.48 -37.27
N ILE A 521 -9.74 12.48 -36.90
CA ILE A 521 -9.42 13.47 -35.87
C ILE A 521 -10.42 13.38 -34.72
N PHE A 522 -9.89 13.28 -33.50
CA PHE A 522 -10.64 13.47 -32.26
C PHE A 522 -10.31 14.84 -31.68
N LEU A 523 -11.31 15.71 -31.57
CA LEU A 523 -11.21 17.02 -30.92
C LEU A 523 -11.78 16.91 -29.50
N CYS A 524 -10.94 17.11 -28.50
CA CYS A 524 -11.30 17.00 -27.09
C CYS A 524 -11.05 18.35 -26.41
N GLY A 525 -12.09 19.00 -25.87
CA GLY A 525 -11.92 20.34 -25.30
C GLY A 525 -13.24 21.05 -25.01
N ALA A 526 -13.17 22.33 -24.62
CA ALA A 526 -14.37 23.11 -24.43
C ALA A 526 -15.16 23.28 -25.75
N THR A 527 -16.48 23.43 -25.66
CA THR A 527 -17.36 23.56 -26.84
C THR A 527 -16.94 24.72 -27.76
N GLU A 528 -16.46 25.82 -27.20
CA GLU A 528 -16.02 26.99 -27.98
C GLU A 528 -14.68 26.75 -28.69
N GLU A 529 -13.68 26.22 -27.97
CA GLU A 529 -12.36 25.89 -28.51
C GLU A 529 -12.47 24.84 -29.64
N THR A 530 -13.21 23.76 -29.37
CA THR A 530 -13.40 22.67 -30.36
C THR A 530 -14.17 23.13 -31.58
N ARG A 531 -15.12 24.08 -31.44
CA ARG A 531 -15.82 24.70 -32.57
C ARG A 531 -14.86 25.52 -33.44
N SER A 532 -14.00 26.32 -32.82
CA SER A 532 -13.00 27.13 -33.53
C SER A 532 -12.03 26.23 -34.31
N ILE A 533 -11.40 25.27 -33.63
CA ILE A 533 -10.46 24.32 -34.26
C ILE A 533 -11.12 23.54 -35.40
N LYS A 534 -12.37 23.10 -35.21
CA LYS A 534 -13.12 22.40 -36.26
C LYS A 534 -13.34 23.28 -37.49
N ALA A 535 -13.63 24.57 -37.33
CA ALA A 535 -13.79 25.49 -38.44
C ALA A 535 -12.47 25.63 -39.23
N SER A 536 -11.33 25.76 -38.53
CA SER A 536 -10.01 25.84 -39.16
C SER A 536 -9.66 24.55 -39.91
N LEU A 537 -9.93 23.37 -39.34
CA LEU A 537 -9.72 22.08 -40.02
C LEU A 537 -10.56 21.96 -41.30
N LEU A 538 -11.82 22.40 -41.28
CA LEU A 538 -12.68 22.40 -42.47
C LEU A 538 -12.15 23.34 -43.55
N ALA A 539 -11.66 24.53 -43.17
CA ALA A 539 -11.05 25.48 -44.10
C ALA A 539 -9.78 24.92 -44.78
N LEU A 540 -9.06 24.02 -44.11
CA LEU A 540 -7.88 23.32 -44.64
C LEU A 540 -8.23 22.09 -45.49
N GLY A 541 -9.51 21.79 -45.70
CA GLY A 541 -9.97 20.69 -46.55
C GLY A 541 -10.16 19.35 -45.84
N HIS A 542 -10.15 19.30 -44.51
CA HIS A 542 -10.59 18.11 -43.78
C HIS A 542 -12.09 17.90 -43.95
N SER A 543 -12.52 16.64 -44.08
CA SER A 543 -13.95 16.32 -44.19
C SER A 543 -14.62 16.20 -42.81
N ALA A 544 -15.86 16.69 -42.69
CA ALA A 544 -16.58 16.75 -41.41
C ALA A 544 -16.89 15.37 -40.80
N ASP A 545 -17.01 14.32 -41.61
CA ASP A 545 -17.20 12.93 -41.19
C ASP A 545 -15.93 12.32 -40.55
N ARG A 546 -14.76 12.93 -40.77
CA ARG A 546 -13.49 12.53 -40.17
C ARG A 546 -13.16 13.26 -38.87
N ILE A 547 -14.01 14.18 -38.43
CA ILE A 547 -13.80 14.98 -37.22
C ILE A 547 -14.84 14.60 -36.16
N ALA A 548 -14.39 13.93 -35.10
CA ALA A 548 -15.16 13.59 -33.91
C ALA A 548 -14.91 14.62 -32.80
N THR A 549 -15.95 15.31 -32.33
CA THR A 549 -15.85 16.24 -31.19
C THR A 549 -16.34 15.56 -29.93
N VAL A 550 -15.43 15.30 -28.99
CA VAL A 550 -15.72 14.58 -27.74
C VAL A 550 -15.64 15.57 -26.58
N ALA A 551 -16.74 15.69 -25.84
CA ALA A 551 -16.87 16.59 -24.70
C ALA A 551 -16.40 15.95 -23.39
#